data_AF-A0A6C0ISK7-F1
#
_entry.id   AF-A0A6C0ISK7-F1
#
_cell.length_a   1.000
_cell.length_b   1.000
_cell.length_c   1.000
_cell.angle_alpha   90.00
_cell.angle_beta   90.00
_cell.angle_gamma   90.00
#
_symmetry.space_group_name_H-M   'P 1'
#
loop_
_entity.id
_entity.type
_entity.pdbx_description
1 polymer ?
#
loop_
_entity_poly.entity_id
_entity_poly.type
_entity_poly.pdbx_seq_one_letter_code
_entity_poly.pdbx_strand_id
1 'polypeptide(L)'
;MNEYYCNNCGKIGHLYNHCKLPITSIGVIVFRILNKELQYLLIRRKDTLGFIDFMRGKYSVTNKFYILNMLNQMTKHEKDNLLNQEFPVIWKRIWGNEKMSSQYKAEESSSQEKFNILKSGVYIDNNKEYDLQLLVEESNSMSCWDDPEWGFPKGRRNFQEKDFACALREFTEETGIKTHNLTNIQNILPFEEIFTGSNYKSYKHKYYVAFCNHSNKIDMMSYQTSEVSDMQWFSFNDCLNKIRPYNLEKKRMIDKINKTLKTYRFFYS
;
A
#
# COMPACT_ATOMS: atom_id res chain seq x y z
N MET A 1 2.02 15.67 -34.06
CA MET A 1 1.10 14.75 -33.36
C MET A 1 1.45 14.79 -31.89
N ASN A 2 0.51 15.09 -30.99
CA ASN A 2 0.79 15.03 -29.55
C ASN A 2 1.02 13.56 -29.18
N GLU A 3 2.28 13.19 -28.95
CA GLU A 3 2.63 11.86 -28.48
C GLU A 3 2.18 11.71 -27.02
N TYR A 4 1.06 11.03 -26.81
CA TYR A 4 0.55 10.77 -25.47
C TYR A 4 1.54 9.88 -24.69
N TYR A 5 2.04 10.41 -23.57
CA TYR A 5 2.91 9.67 -22.64
C TYR A 5 2.08 8.98 -21.55
N CYS A 6 2.39 7.70 -21.29
CA CYS A 6 1.70 6.91 -20.27
C CYS A 6 2.50 6.85 -18.96
N ASN A 7 2.01 7.48 -17.89
CA ASN A 7 2.64 7.43 -16.56
C ASN A 7 2.71 6.02 -15.95
N ASN A 8 1.88 5.07 -16.40
CA ASN A 8 1.90 3.70 -15.88
C ASN A 8 3.07 2.88 -16.42
N CYS A 9 3.29 2.91 -17.74
CA CYS A 9 4.28 2.07 -18.41
C CYS A 9 5.50 2.83 -18.94
N GLY A 10 5.45 4.17 -19.00
CA GLY A 10 6.52 5.03 -19.50
C GLY A 10 6.69 5.01 -21.01
N LYS A 11 5.73 4.44 -21.73
CA LYS A 11 5.74 4.38 -23.21
C LYS A 11 4.88 5.50 -23.79
N ILE A 12 5.20 5.90 -25.00
CA ILE A 12 4.41 6.81 -25.82
C ILE A 12 3.31 6.05 -26.59
N GLY A 13 2.28 6.77 -27.02
CA GLY A 13 1.20 6.26 -27.88
C GLY A 13 -0.12 5.93 -27.17
N HIS A 14 -0.22 6.10 -25.85
CA HIS A 14 -1.49 5.95 -25.12
C HIS A 14 -1.50 6.72 -23.79
N LEU A 15 -2.70 6.97 -23.27
CA LEU A 15 -2.92 7.55 -21.95
C LEU A 15 -2.94 6.48 -20.85
N TYR A 16 -2.73 6.91 -19.60
CA TYR A 16 -2.73 6.02 -18.41
C TYR A 16 -3.97 5.12 -18.34
N ASN A 17 -5.16 5.68 -18.55
CA ASN A 17 -6.44 4.96 -18.49
C ASN A 17 -6.63 3.92 -19.61
N HIS A 18 -5.83 3.99 -20.68
CA HIS A 18 -5.83 3.01 -21.77
C HIS A 18 -4.66 2.02 -21.68
N CYS A 19 -3.87 2.08 -20.60
CA CYS A 19 -2.74 1.19 -20.42
C CYS A 19 -3.22 -0.23 -20.10
N LYS A 20 -2.80 -1.20 -20.92
CA LYS A 20 -3.09 -2.63 -20.71
C LYS A 20 -2.07 -3.35 -19.81
N LEU A 21 -1.00 -2.66 -19.43
CA LEU A 21 0.00 -3.22 -18.50
C LEU A 21 -0.48 -3.08 -17.05
N PRO A 22 -0.01 -3.96 -16.14
CA PRO A 22 -0.32 -3.85 -14.71
C PRO A 22 -0.04 -2.46 -14.16
N ILE A 23 -0.86 -2.02 -13.21
CA ILE A 23 -0.65 -0.75 -12.51
C ILE A 23 0.67 -0.86 -11.74
N THR A 24 1.65 -0.06 -12.13
CA THR A 24 3.03 -0.20 -11.66
C THR A 24 3.35 0.82 -10.57
N SER A 25 3.81 0.32 -9.43
CA SER A 25 4.53 1.12 -8.44
C SER A 25 6.01 0.72 -8.41
N ILE A 26 6.87 1.66 -8.07
CA ILE A 26 8.31 1.52 -8.09
C ILE A 26 8.85 1.97 -6.73
N GLY A 27 9.79 1.20 -6.18
CA GLY A 27 10.33 1.44 -4.85
C GLY A 27 11.76 0.95 -4.69
N VAL A 28 12.29 1.11 -3.48
CA VAL A 28 13.60 0.61 -3.08
C VAL A 28 13.45 -0.26 -1.85
N ILE A 29 13.98 -1.48 -1.91
CA ILE A 29 14.17 -2.32 -0.74
C ILE A 29 15.54 -2.02 -0.19
N VAL A 30 15.55 -1.36 0.96
CA VAL A 30 16.78 -1.01 1.65
C VAL A 30 17.08 -2.07 2.71
N PHE A 31 18.34 -2.52 2.71
CA PHE A 31 18.85 -3.41 3.74
C PHE A 31 20.07 -2.82 4.44
N ARG A 32 20.33 -3.31 5.64
CA ARG A 32 21.54 -3.08 6.42
C ARG A 32 22.11 -4.39 6.91
N ILE A 33 23.35 -4.37 7.39
CA ILE A 33 23.97 -5.49 8.10
C ILE A 33 24.18 -5.04 9.55
N LEU A 34 23.50 -5.69 10.49
CA LEU A 34 23.68 -5.47 11.92
C LEU A 34 24.01 -6.81 12.57
N ASN A 35 25.08 -6.88 13.35
CA ASN A 35 25.53 -8.12 14.01
C ASN A 35 25.68 -9.32 13.04
N LYS A 36 26.21 -9.07 11.84
CA LYS A 36 26.37 -10.05 10.74
C LYS A 36 25.05 -10.61 10.18
N GLU A 37 23.92 -9.98 10.51
CA GLU A 37 22.61 -10.34 10.01
C GLU A 37 22.06 -9.27 9.05
N LEU A 38 21.44 -9.71 7.95
CA LEU A 38 20.70 -8.84 7.04
C LEU A 38 19.39 -8.41 7.69
N GLN A 39 19.16 -7.10 7.73
CA GLN A 39 17.89 -6.51 8.14
C GLN A 39 17.34 -5.62 7.04
N TYR A 40 16.02 -5.60 6.89
CA TYR A 40 15.30 -4.86 5.85
C TYR A 40 14.41 -3.81 6.48
N LEU A 41 14.33 -2.65 5.84
CA LEU A 41 13.45 -1.57 6.28
C LEU A 41 12.04 -1.80 5.74
N LEU A 42 11.07 -1.92 6.65
CA LEU A 42 9.64 -1.95 6.30
C LEU A 42 8.95 -0.72 6.89
N ILE A 43 7.88 -0.29 6.21
CA ILE A 43 6.93 0.71 6.68
C ILE A 43 5.59 0.06 6.98
N ARG A 44 4.89 0.54 8.01
CA ARG A 44 3.50 0.20 8.30
C ARG A 44 2.63 1.31 7.74
N ARG A 45 1.61 0.94 6.96
CA ARG A 45 0.64 1.93 6.48
C ARG A 45 -0.10 2.59 7.63
N LYS A 46 -0.53 3.83 7.45
CA LYS A 46 -1.41 4.53 8.39
C LYS A 46 -2.78 3.85 8.46
N ASP A 47 -3.34 3.55 7.30
CA ASP A 47 -4.64 2.91 7.14
C ASP A 47 -4.51 1.75 6.13
N THR A 48 -5.25 0.66 6.37
CA THR A 48 -5.27 -0.52 5.51
C THR A 48 -5.85 -0.19 4.13
N LEU A 49 -5.40 -0.91 3.10
CA LEU A 49 -5.98 -0.80 1.76
C LEU A 49 -7.49 -1.05 1.77
N GLY A 50 -7.95 -2.05 2.54
CA GLY A 50 -9.37 -2.35 2.70
C GLY A 50 -10.16 -1.17 3.24
N PHE A 51 -9.66 -0.53 4.30
CA PHE A 51 -10.31 0.64 4.90
C PHE A 51 -10.38 1.83 3.95
N ILE A 52 -9.29 2.14 3.25
CA ILE A 52 -9.26 3.22 2.26
C ILE A 52 -10.24 2.96 1.10
N ASP A 53 -10.23 1.74 0.52
CA ASP A 53 -11.14 1.41 -0.60
C ASP A 53 -12.61 1.42 -0.16
N PHE A 54 -12.89 1.00 1.08
CA PHE A 54 -14.22 1.07 1.67
C PHE A 54 -14.66 2.53 1.85
N MET A 55 -13.83 3.37 2.45
CA MET A 55 -14.20 4.77 2.69
C MET A 55 -14.38 5.57 1.39
N ARG A 56 -13.71 5.17 0.30
CA ARG A 56 -13.88 5.73 -1.05
C ARG A 56 -15.10 5.18 -1.82
N GLY A 57 -15.90 4.31 -1.19
CA GLY A 57 -17.10 3.75 -1.79
C GLY A 57 -16.85 2.94 -3.07
N LYS A 58 -15.68 2.30 -3.22
CA LYS A 58 -15.30 1.52 -4.42
C LYS A 58 -15.96 0.14 -4.51
N TYR A 59 -17.25 0.08 -4.17
CA TYR A 59 -18.07 -1.13 -4.15
C TYR A 59 -19.53 -0.83 -4.51
N SER A 60 -20.28 -1.89 -4.80
CA SER A 60 -21.74 -1.86 -4.78
C SER A 60 -22.23 -2.26 -3.40
N VAL A 61 -23.22 -1.55 -2.84
CA VAL A 61 -23.82 -1.88 -1.54
C VAL A 61 -24.47 -3.26 -1.53
N THR A 62 -24.87 -3.78 -2.70
CA THR A 62 -25.48 -5.11 -2.89
C THR A 62 -24.45 -6.24 -3.03
N ASN A 63 -23.15 -5.93 -3.16
CA ASN A 63 -22.11 -6.95 -3.28
C ASN A 63 -21.49 -7.26 -1.91
N LYS A 64 -22.25 -8.00 -1.09
CA LYS A 64 -21.84 -8.44 0.26
C LYS A 64 -20.43 -9.02 0.29
N PHE A 65 -20.12 -9.95 -0.61
CA PHE A 65 -18.83 -10.64 -0.65
C PHE A 65 -17.65 -9.68 -0.87
N TYR A 66 -17.80 -8.74 -1.79
CA TYR A 66 -16.75 -7.75 -2.05
C TYR A 66 -16.56 -6.80 -0.87
N ILE A 67 -17.64 -6.44 -0.17
CA ILE A 67 -17.57 -5.65 1.07
C ILE A 67 -16.81 -6.40 2.16
N LEU A 68 -17.16 -7.67 2.39
CA LEU A 68 -16.47 -8.54 3.35
C LEU A 68 -14.98 -8.68 3.03
N ASN A 69 -14.60 -8.79 1.76
CA ASN A 69 -13.19 -8.85 1.36
C ASN A 69 -12.39 -7.60 1.75
N MET A 70 -13.00 -6.41 1.70
CA MET A 70 -12.35 -5.19 2.21
C MET A 70 -12.31 -5.20 3.74
N LEU A 71 -13.40 -5.54 4.42
CA LEU A 71 -13.46 -5.60 5.89
C LEU A 71 -12.43 -6.59 6.47
N ASN A 72 -12.22 -7.74 5.83
CA ASN A 72 -11.23 -8.75 6.23
C ASN A 72 -9.77 -8.28 6.16
N GLN A 73 -9.50 -7.17 5.46
CA GLN A 73 -8.17 -6.56 5.43
C GLN A 73 -7.97 -5.54 6.55
N MET A 74 -9.08 -5.04 7.14
CA MET A 74 -9.06 -3.94 8.11
C MET A 74 -8.62 -4.37 9.50
N THR A 75 -8.10 -3.40 10.23
CA THR A 75 -7.82 -3.58 11.66
C THR A 75 -9.10 -3.56 12.50
N LYS A 76 -9.01 -4.08 13.73
CA LYS A 76 -10.08 -3.96 14.73
C LYS A 76 -10.47 -2.49 14.97
N HIS A 77 -9.47 -1.62 15.06
CA HIS A 77 -9.70 -0.18 15.27
C HIS A 77 -10.39 0.49 14.07
N GLU A 78 -10.03 0.13 12.85
CA GLU A 78 -10.69 0.62 11.65
C GLU A 78 -12.16 0.19 11.60
N LYS A 79 -12.45 -1.08 11.88
CA LYS A 79 -13.82 -1.61 11.96
C LYS A 79 -14.63 -0.93 13.07
N ASP A 80 -14.02 -0.69 14.24
CA ASP A 80 -14.64 0.05 15.33
C ASP A 80 -15.02 1.49 14.91
N ASN A 81 -14.12 2.19 14.22
CA ASN A 81 -14.41 3.51 13.67
C ASN A 81 -15.60 3.48 12.69
N LEU A 82 -15.71 2.45 11.83
CA LEU A 82 -16.85 2.33 10.91
C LEU A 82 -18.20 2.20 11.64
N LEU A 83 -18.23 1.50 12.78
CA LEU A 83 -19.45 1.33 13.58
C LEU A 83 -19.79 2.60 14.37
N ASN A 84 -18.78 3.18 15.03
CA ASN A 84 -18.97 4.14 16.10
C ASN A 84 -18.79 5.61 15.69
N GLN A 85 -18.27 5.88 14.49
CA GLN A 85 -18.08 7.25 13.99
C GLN A 85 -18.97 7.57 12.80
N GLU A 86 -19.22 8.86 12.62
CA GLU A 86 -19.92 9.39 11.45
C GLU A 86 -18.98 9.52 10.25
N PHE A 87 -19.50 9.26 9.05
CA PHE A 87 -18.71 9.28 7.81
C PHE A 87 -17.83 10.53 7.66
N PRO A 88 -18.32 11.78 7.87
CA PRO A 88 -17.49 12.97 7.72
C PRO A 88 -16.31 13.04 8.68
N VAL A 89 -16.44 12.45 9.87
CA VAL A 89 -15.36 12.38 10.88
C VAL A 89 -14.25 11.47 10.38
N ILE A 90 -14.62 10.27 9.90
CA ILE A 90 -13.68 9.29 9.36
C ILE A 90 -13.01 9.85 8.10
N TRP A 91 -13.79 10.46 7.20
CA TRP A 91 -13.29 11.04 5.96
C TRP A 91 -12.24 12.12 6.24
N LYS A 92 -12.56 13.07 7.12
CA LYS A 92 -11.62 14.11 7.54
C LYS A 92 -10.33 13.56 8.18
N ARG A 93 -10.39 12.42 8.90
CA ARG A 93 -9.20 11.77 9.48
C ARG A 93 -8.25 11.21 8.41
N ILE A 94 -8.80 10.68 7.32
CA ILE A 94 -8.03 10.07 6.22
C ILE A 94 -7.40 11.17 5.36
N TRP A 95 -8.20 12.12 4.88
CA TRP A 95 -7.77 13.10 3.88
C TRP A 95 -7.38 14.48 4.42
N GLY A 96 -7.67 14.78 5.69
CA GLY A 96 -7.36 16.08 6.30
C GLY A 96 -8.37 17.18 5.93
N ASN A 97 -7.97 18.45 6.16
CA ASN A 97 -8.80 19.65 5.94
C ASN A 97 -8.49 20.38 4.61
N GLU A 98 -7.66 19.82 3.73
CA GLU A 98 -7.23 20.54 2.53
C GLU A 98 -8.39 20.79 1.56
N LYS A 99 -8.30 21.86 0.78
CA LYS A 99 -9.31 22.25 -0.22
C LYS A 99 -9.40 21.17 -1.31
N MET A 100 -10.24 20.17 -1.07
CA MET A 100 -10.49 19.06 -1.97
C MET A 100 -10.99 19.56 -3.32
N SER A 101 -10.42 19.04 -4.41
CA SER A 101 -10.85 19.35 -5.77
C SER A 101 -12.31 18.91 -5.99
N SER A 102 -12.97 19.44 -7.01
CA SER A 102 -14.37 19.09 -7.33
C SER A 102 -14.59 17.58 -7.52
N GLN A 103 -13.60 16.87 -8.04
CA GLN A 103 -13.64 15.42 -8.20
C GLN A 103 -13.67 14.68 -6.86
N TYR A 104 -12.91 15.15 -5.87
CA TYR A 104 -12.90 14.57 -4.53
C TYR A 104 -14.23 14.79 -3.81
N LYS A 105 -14.88 15.95 -4.02
CA LYS A 105 -16.22 16.22 -3.45
C LYS A 105 -17.28 15.27 -3.98
N ALA A 106 -17.27 14.98 -5.29
CA ALA A 106 -18.20 14.02 -5.87
C ALA A 106 -17.95 12.60 -5.34
N GLU A 107 -16.69 12.20 -5.20
CA GLU A 107 -16.30 10.92 -4.59
C GLU A 107 -16.78 10.84 -3.13
N GLU A 108 -16.58 11.90 -2.33
CA GLU A 108 -17.03 12.00 -0.95
C GLU A 108 -18.55 11.79 -0.82
N SER A 109 -19.36 12.57 -1.55
CA SER A 109 -20.82 12.49 -1.46
C SER A 109 -21.36 11.10 -1.82
N SER A 110 -20.87 10.52 -2.92
CA SER A 110 -21.29 9.18 -3.35
C SER A 110 -20.83 8.07 -2.37
N SER A 111 -19.70 8.27 -1.70
CA SER A 111 -19.19 7.33 -0.69
C SER A 111 -19.99 7.42 0.60
N GLN A 112 -20.38 8.64 1.01
CA GLN A 112 -21.21 8.87 2.18
C GLN A 112 -22.58 8.21 2.05
N GLU A 113 -23.22 8.32 0.87
CA GLU A 113 -24.50 7.67 0.60
C GLU A 113 -24.41 6.15 0.79
N LYS A 114 -23.40 5.50 0.20
CA LYS A 114 -23.18 4.06 0.34
C LYS A 114 -22.90 3.64 1.77
N PHE A 115 -22.09 4.40 2.49
CA PHE A 115 -21.80 4.17 3.90
C PHE A 115 -23.07 4.21 4.75
N ASN A 116 -23.91 5.23 4.53
CA ASN A 116 -25.17 5.39 5.25
C ASN A 116 -26.16 4.27 4.93
N ILE A 117 -26.25 3.84 3.66
CA ILE A 117 -27.05 2.67 3.27
C ILE A 117 -26.60 1.42 4.04
N LEU A 118 -25.28 1.17 4.11
CA LEU A 118 -24.78 0.03 4.88
C LEU A 118 -25.06 0.15 6.37
N LYS A 119 -24.95 1.34 6.97
CA LYS A 119 -25.31 1.56 8.38
C LYS A 119 -26.80 1.32 8.65
N SER A 120 -27.69 1.81 7.80
CA SER A 120 -29.14 1.63 7.97
C SER A 120 -29.59 0.19 7.67
N GLY A 121 -28.98 -0.44 6.67
CA GLY A 121 -29.27 -1.79 6.21
C GLY A 121 -29.58 -1.84 4.72
N VAL A 122 -29.18 -2.94 4.09
CA VAL A 122 -29.52 -3.31 2.71
C VAL A 122 -30.73 -4.23 2.74
N TYR A 123 -31.74 -3.91 1.93
CA TYR A 123 -33.02 -4.64 1.89
C TYR A 123 -33.21 -5.33 0.54
N ILE A 124 -33.70 -6.58 0.58
CA ILE A 124 -34.14 -7.37 -0.58
C ILE A 124 -35.56 -7.83 -0.28
N ASP A 125 -36.50 -7.58 -1.19
CA ASP A 125 -37.93 -7.93 -1.03
C ASP A 125 -38.54 -7.49 0.31
N ASN A 126 -38.25 -6.24 0.73
CA ASN A 126 -38.64 -5.63 2.01
C ASN A 126 -38.07 -6.31 3.28
N ASN A 127 -37.23 -7.32 3.14
CA ASN A 127 -36.50 -7.92 4.26
C ASN A 127 -35.09 -7.34 4.33
N LYS A 128 -34.63 -7.03 5.54
CA LYS A 128 -33.25 -6.59 5.77
C LYS A 128 -32.32 -7.78 5.58
N GLU A 129 -31.47 -7.72 4.57
CA GLU A 129 -30.53 -8.79 4.24
C GLU A 129 -29.27 -8.68 5.12
N TYR A 130 -28.67 -7.50 5.22
CA TYR A 130 -27.54 -7.20 6.11
C TYR A 130 -27.39 -5.70 6.37
N ASP A 131 -26.64 -5.36 7.41
CA ASP A 131 -26.10 -4.02 7.67
C ASP A 131 -24.61 -4.08 7.97
N LEU A 132 -24.01 -2.92 8.20
CA LEU A 132 -22.60 -2.78 8.52
C LEU A 132 -22.22 -3.52 9.80
N GLN A 133 -23.09 -3.58 10.79
CA GLN A 133 -22.83 -4.29 12.05
C GLN A 133 -22.66 -5.78 11.78
N LEU A 134 -23.63 -6.41 11.10
CA LEU A 134 -23.56 -7.82 10.73
C LEU A 134 -22.33 -8.13 9.86
N LEU A 135 -22.01 -7.26 8.91
CA LEU A 135 -20.82 -7.42 8.06
C LEU A 135 -19.51 -7.37 8.85
N VAL A 136 -19.41 -6.48 9.85
CA VAL A 136 -18.23 -6.38 10.73
C VAL A 136 -18.12 -7.60 11.64
N GLU A 137 -19.23 -8.08 12.20
CA GLU A 137 -19.28 -9.30 13.01
C GLU A 137 -18.84 -10.53 12.21
N GLU A 138 -19.40 -10.70 11.00
CA GLU A 138 -19.01 -11.78 10.07
C GLU A 138 -17.51 -11.68 9.73
N SER A 139 -17.02 -10.49 9.41
CA SER A 139 -15.60 -10.26 9.11
C SER A 139 -14.69 -10.59 10.30
N ASN A 140 -15.09 -10.22 11.52
CA ASN A 140 -14.32 -10.50 12.74
C ASN A 140 -14.22 -12.00 13.03
N SER A 141 -15.24 -12.78 12.66
CA SER A 141 -15.19 -14.25 12.77
C SER A 141 -14.16 -14.90 11.83
N MET A 142 -13.83 -14.23 10.72
CA MET A 142 -12.88 -14.73 9.72
C MET A 142 -11.45 -14.27 9.98
N SER A 143 -11.25 -12.98 10.22
CA SER A 143 -9.92 -12.38 10.36
C SER A 143 -9.96 -11.07 11.14
N CYS A 144 -8.96 -10.88 11.99
CA CYS A 144 -8.76 -9.66 12.75
C CYS A 144 -7.30 -9.26 12.71
N TRP A 145 -7.05 -7.98 12.42
CA TRP A 145 -5.71 -7.40 12.46
C TRP A 145 -5.65 -6.34 13.54
N ASP A 146 -4.58 -6.34 14.34
CA ASP A 146 -4.35 -5.27 15.31
C ASP A 146 -3.70 -4.06 14.64
N ASP A 147 -2.82 -4.32 13.66
CA ASP A 147 -2.03 -3.33 12.95
C ASP A 147 -2.31 -3.36 11.44
N PRO A 148 -2.21 -2.23 10.71
CA PRO A 148 -2.24 -2.22 9.24
C PRO A 148 -1.09 -3.00 8.61
N GLU A 149 -1.16 -3.23 7.30
CA GLU A 149 -0.13 -4.00 6.60
C GLU A 149 1.24 -3.32 6.59
N TRP A 150 2.26 -4.14 6.84
CA TRP A 150 3.65 -3.80 6.63
C TRP A 150 4.09 -4.12 5.20
N GLY A 151 4.94 -3.28 4.64
CA GLY A 151 5.48 -3.45 3.29
C GLY A 151 6.72 -2.62 3.04
N PHE A 152 7.14 -2.60 1.78
CA PHE A 152 8.29 -1.81 1.33
C PHE A 152 7.83 -0.47 0.74
N PRO A 153 8.63 0.59 0.92
CA PRO A 153 8.32 1.89 0.37
C PRO A 153 8.27 1.88 -1.16
N LYS A 154 7.25 2.51 -1.74
CA LYS A 154 7.02 2.57 -3.20
C LYS A 154 5.89 3.55 -3.55
N GLY A 155 5.93 4.05 -4.77
CA GLY A 155 4.76 4.72 -5.34
C GLY A 155 4.80 4.81 -6.85
N ARG A 156 4.01 5.72 -7.40
CA ARG A 156 3.78 5.78 -8.85
C ARG A 156 4.69 6.83 -9.46
N ARG A 157 5.00 6.64 -10.74
CA ARG A 157 5.77 7.62 -11.48
C ARG A 157 5.00 8.91 -11.67
N ASN A 158 5.74 10.00 -11.47
CA ASN A 158 5.39 11.30 -12.00
C ASN A 158 5.55 11.35 -13.52
N PHE A 159 4.98 12.38 -14.14
CA PHE A 159 5.06 12.57 -15.59
C PHE A 159 6.53 12.61 -16.05
N GLN A 160 6.87 11.76 -17.01
CA GLN A 160 8.23 11.61 -17.58
C GLN A 160 9.33 11.21 -16.57
N GLU A 161 8.96 10.70 -15.40
CA GLU A 161 9.92 10.25 -14.40
C GLU A 161 10.56 8.90 -14.75
N LYS A 162 11.89 8.78 -14.57
CA LYS A 162 12.62 7.51 -14.72
C LYS A 162 12.35 6.60 -13.53
N ASP A 163 12.29 5.29 -13.77
CA ASP A 163 11.98 4.28 -12.74
C ASP A 163 12.85 4.41 -11.48
N PHE A 164 14.18 4.51 -11.63
CA PHE A 164 15.08 4.61 -10.47
C PHE A 164 14.93 5.94 -9.71
N ALA A 165 14.67 7.04 -10.43
CA ALA A 165 14.42 8.33 -9.80
C ALA A 165 13.11 8.31 -8.99
N CYS A 166 12.05 7.71 -9.55
CA CYS A 166 10.79 7.46 -8.86
C CYS A 166 11.01 6.62 -7.60
N ALA A 167 11.77 5.52 -7.70
CA ALA A 167 12.06 4.65 -6.58
C ALA A 167 12.69 5.41 -5.40
N LEU A 168 13.70 6.25 -5.69
CA LEU A 168 14.39 7.04 -4.67
C LEU A 168 13.51 8.15 -4.08
N ARG A 169 12.73 8.85 -4.91
CA ARG A 169 11.80 9.89 -4.47
C ARG A 169 10.77 9.31 -3.51
N GLU A 170 10.06 8.27 -3.94
CA GLU A 170 9.00 7.61 -3.15
C GLU A 170 9.56 7.05 -1.83
N PHE A 171 10.75 6.45 -1.87
CA PHE A 171 11.42 6.00 -0.67
C PHE A 171 11.70 7.17 0.30
N THR A 172 12.26 8.28 -0.19
CA THR A 172 12.55 9.45 0.64
C THR A 172 11.28 10.13 1.16
N GLU A 173 10.20 10.17 0.37
CA GLU A 173 8.90 10.73 0.77
C GLU A 173 8.31 9.88 1.90
N GLU A 174 8.14 8.57 1.72
CA GLU A 174 7.50 7.72 2.73
C GLU A 174 8.35 7.54 4.00
N THR A 175 9.68 7.51 3.89
CA THR A 175 10.58 7.18 5.03
C THR A 175 11.28 8.37 5.67
N GLY A 176 11.36 9.52 4.99
CA GLY A 176 12.20 10.66 5.38
C GLY A 176 13.71 10.45 5.15
N ILE A 177 14.15 9.23 4.82
CA ILE A 177 15.57 8.88 4.66
C ILE A 177 16.11 9.45 3.35
N LYS A 178 17.16 10.25 3.47
CA LYS A 178 17.81 10.88 2.31
C LYS A 178 18.61 9.88 1.49
N THR A 179 18.60 10.08 0.18
CA THR A 179 19.26 9.22 -0.81
C THR A 179 20.76 9.07 -0.62
N HIS A 180 21.46 10.08 -0.06
CA HIS A 180 22.90 9.99 0.21
C HIS A 180 23.25 8.96 1.31
N ASN A 181 22.27 8.50 2.10
CA ASN A 181 22.45 7.41 3.05
C ASN A 181 22.31 6.02 2.42
N LEU A 182 21.98 5.97 1.12
CA LEU A 182 21.72 4.76 0.37
C LEU A 182 22.82 4.56 -0.67
N THR A 183 23.33 3.34 -0.75
CA THR A 183 24.25 2.92 -1.80
C THR A 183 23.53 1.92 -2.71
N ASN A 184 23.32 2.29 -3.97
CA ASN A 184 22.65 1.41 -4.92
C ASN A 184 23.51 0.19 -5.24
N ILE A 185 22.90 -0.99 -5.31
CA ILE A 185 23.59 -2.19 -5.80
C ILE A 185 23.50 -2.23 -7.32
N GLN A 186 24.62 -1.98 -7.99
CA GLN A 186 24.64 -1.85 -9.45
C GLN A 186 24.58 -3.20 -10.18
N ASN A 187 25.06 -4.27 -9.56
CA ASN A 187 25.14 -5.61 -10.17
C ASN A 187 23.89 -6.47 -9.93
N ILE A 188 22.76 -5.86 -9.57
CA ILE A 188 21.47 -6.53 -9.37
C ILE A 188 20.40 -5.82 -10.21
N LEU A 189 19.69 -6.59 -11.05
CA LEU A 189 18.51 -6.09 -11.73
C LEU A 189 17.35 -5.93 -10.73
N PRO A 190 16.44 -4.95 -10.93
CA PRO A 190 15.29 -4.78 -10.06
C PRO A 190 14.43 -6.04 -9.98
N PHE A 191 13.93 -6.33 -8.79
CA PHE A 191 13.01 -7.43 -8.56
C PHE A 191 11.58 -6.97 -8.84
N GLU A 192 10.75 -7.86 -9.39
CA GLU A 192 9.35 -7.57 -9.67
C GLU A 192 8.43 -8.58 -8.97
N GLU A 193 7.34 -8.08 -8.39
CA GLU A 193 6.16 -8.85 -8.03
C GLU A 193 4.97 -8.42 -8.89
N ILE A 194 4.23 -9.38 -9.44
CA ILE A 194 3.01 -9.14 -10.22
C ILE A 194 1.89 -9.94 -9.55
N PHE A 195 0.79 -9.26 -9.22
CA PHE A 195 -0.34 -9.86 -8.50
C PHE A 195 -1.66 -9.22 -8.93
N THR A 196 -2.77 -9.87 -8.58
CA THR A 196 -4.11 -9.32 -8.75
C THR A 196 -4.56 -8.72 -7.42
N GLY A 197 -4.88 -7.42 -7.40
CA GLY A 197 -5.37 -6.75 -6.21
C GLY A 197 -6.82 -7.13 -5.91
N SER A 198 -7.29 -6.74 -4.72
CA SER A 198 -8.68 -6.95 -4.26
C SER A 198 -9.73 -6.41 -5.24
N ASN A 199 -9.41 -5.33 -5.97
CA ASN A 199 -10.27 -4.75 -7.00
C ASN A 199 -10.16 -5.40 -8.39
N TYR A 200 -9.62 -6.62 -8.47
CA TYR A 200 -9.45 -7.42 -9.69
C TYR A 200 -8.57 -6.79 -10.77
N LYS A 201 -7.81 -5.73 -10.43
CA LYS A 201 -6.81 -5.15 -11.32
C LYS A 201 -5.47 -5.85 -11.12
N SER A 202 -4.70 -5.93 -12.20
CA SER A 202 -3.32 -6.40 -12.13
C SER A 202 -2.40 -5.27 -11.66
N TYR A 203 -1.54 -5.57 -10.70
CA TYR A 203 -0.52 -4.68 -10.16
C TYR A 203 0.86 -5.26 -10.38
N LYS A 204 1.82 -4.37 -10.54
CA LYS A 204 3.24 -4.69 -10.53
C LYS A 204 3.95 -3.80 -9.54
N HIS A 205 4.77 -4.38 -8.66
CA HIS A 205 5.75 -3.60 -7.91
C HIS A 205 7.14 -3.95 -8.40
N LYS A 206 7.93 -2.92 -8.72
CA LYS A 206 9.32 -3.05 -9.16
C LYS A 206 10.24 -2.43 -8.11
N TYR A 207 11.14 -3.22 -7.55
CA TYR A 207 12.04 -2.79 -6.48
C TYR A 207 13.50 -2.84 -6.89
N TYR A 208 14.17 -1.71 -6.72
CA TYR A 208 15.63 -1.65 -6.68
C TYR A 208 16.11 -2.08 -5.29
N VAL A 209 17.37 -2.47 -5.17
CA VAL A 209 17.98 -2.87 -3.89
C VAL A 209 19.10 -1.90 -3.56
N ALA A 210 19.07 -1.35 -2.35
CA ALA A 210 20.10 -0.45 -1.85
C ALA A 210 20.59 -0.85 -0.46
N PHE A 211 21.87 -0.62 -0.21
CA PHE A 211 22.50 -0.82 1.08
C PHE A 211 22.51 0.48 1.88
N CYS A 212 22.25 0.40 3.18
CA CYS A 212 22.38 1.53 4.09
C CYS A 212 23.64 1.41 4.95
N ASN A 213 24.64 2.23 4.66
CA ASN A 213 25.97 2.18 5.30
C ASN A 213 26.00 2.81 6.72
N HIS A 214 25.03 3.68 7.04
CA HIS A 214 24.98 4.44 8.29
C HIS A 214 23.63 4.33 9.01
N SER A 215 23.06 3.13 9.05
CA SER A 215 21.73 2.89 9.61
C SER A 215 21.55 3.34 11.06
N ASN A 216 22.62 3.43 11.85
CA ASN A 216 22.56 3.85 13.26
C ASN A 216 22.35 5.37 13.41
N LYS A 217 22.53 6.14 12.34
CA LYS A 217 22.31 7.59 12.30
C LYS A 217 21.00 7.97 11.61
N ILE A 218 20.21 6.99 11.20
CA ILE A 218 18.92 7.24 10.56
C ILE A 218 17.89 7.60 11.61
N ASP A 219 17.22 8.72 11.38
CA ASP A 219 16.00 9.08 12.11
C ASP A 219 14.84 8.18 11.66
N MET A 220 14.40 7.31 12.56
CA MET A 220 13.32 6.36 12.32
C MET A 220 11.92 6.95 12.51
N MET A 221 11.81 8.22 12.93
CA MET A 221 10.53 8.89 13.19
C MET A 221 10.16 9.93 12.12
N SER A 222 11.04 10.15 11.14
CA SER A 222 10.89 11.17 10.08
C SER A 222 10.00 10.75 8.90
N TYR A 223 9.28 9.63 9.02
CA TYR A 223 8.39 9.12 7.96
C TYR A 223 7.18 10.03 7.74
N GLN A 224 6.58 9.94 6.56
CA GLN A 224 5.40 10.73 6.20
C GLN A 224 4.16 10.22 6.94
N THR A 225 3.84 10.86 8.06
CA THR A 225 2.76 10.46 8.98
C THR A 225 1.35 10.48 8.37
N SER A 226 1.17 11.12 7.20
CA SER A 226 -0.09 11.05 6.45
C SER A 226 -0.34 9.69 5.81
N GLU A 227 0.69 8.89 5.56
CA GLU A 227 0.62 7.61 4.84
C GLU A 227 1.24 6.43 5.61
N VAL A 228 2.20 6.72 6.49
CA VAL A 228 2.97 5.76 7.27
C VAL A 228 2.68 5.97 8.76
N SER A 229 2.40 4.89 9.49
CA SER A 229 2.20 4.90 10.96
C SER A 229 3.40 4.37 11.72
N ASP A 230 4.33 3.70 11.05
CA ASP A 230 5.52 3.13 11.68
C ASP A 230 6.58 2.76 10.64
N MET A 231 7.82 2.66 11.08
CA MET A 231 8.95 2.29 10.25
C MET A 231 10.00 1.58 11.08
N GLN A 232 10.39 0.37 10.66
CA GLN A 232 11.29 -0.45 11.46
C GLN A 232 12.17 -1.38 10.59
N TRP A 233 13.36 -1.66 11.12
CA TRP A 233 14.26 -2.69 10.60
C TRP A 233 13.90 -4.06 11.14
N PHE A 234 13.75 -5.03 10.24
CA PHE A 234 13.37 -6.40 10.57
C PHE A 234 14.39 -7.39 10.03
N SER A 235 14.62 -8.49 10.75
CA SER A 235 15.29 -9.65 10.18
C SER A 235 14.50 -10.21 9.00
N PHE A 236 15.12 -11.06 8.20
CA PHE A 236 14.40 -11.76 7.13
C PHE A 236 13.17 -12.52 7.64
N ASN A 237 13.30 -13.25 8.75
CA ASN A 237 12.20 -14.02 9.33
C ASN A 237 11.09 -13.12 9.86
N ASP A 238 11.46 -12.00 10.50
CA ASP A 238 10.48 -11.02 10.97
C ASP A 238 9.74 -10.37 9.81
N CYS A 239 10.42 -10.09 8.68
CA CYS A 239 9.75 -9.61 7.47
C CYS A 239 8.68 -10.60 7.00
N LEU A 240 8.99 -11.90 6.96
CA LEU A 240 8.04 -12.94 6.56
C LEU A 240 6.84 -13.04 7.53
N ASN A 241 7.05 -12.76 8.81
CA ASN A 241 6.00 -12.75 9.82
C ASN A 241 5.13 -11.48 9.76
N LYS A 242 5.75 -10.31 9.53
CA LYS A 242 5.07 -9.00 9.47
C LYS A 242 4.28 -8.82 8.18
N ILE A 243 4.79 -9.31 7.05
CA ILE A 243 4.07 -9.28 5.78
C ILE A 243 2.86 -10.21 5.88
N ARG A 244 1.68 -9.67 5.54
CA ARG A 244 0.40 -10.40 5.56
C ARG A 244 0.52 -11.77 4.87
N PRO A 245 -0.08 -12.84 5.43
CA PRO A 245 0.08 -14.21 4.93
C PRO A 245 -0.41 -14.38 3.49
N TYR A 246 -1.42 -13.62 3.07
CA TYR A 246 -1.95 -13.65 1.70
C TYR A 246 -1.08 -12.91 0.67
N ASN A 247 -0.06 -12.15 1.08
CA ASN A 247 0.85 -11.44 0.16
C ASN A 247 1.99 -12.36 -0.30
N LEU A 248 1.65 -13.44 -0.99
CA LEU A 248 2.57 -14.52 -1.34
C LEU A 248 3.70 -14.05 -2.26
N GLU A 249 3.39 -13.21 -3.25
CA GLU A 249 4.36 -12.67 -4.21
C GLU A 249 5.44 -11.86 -3.50
N LYS A 250 5.06 -11.10 -2.48
CA LYS A 250 5.96 -10.27 -1.68
C LYS A 250 6.90 -11.12 -0.83
N LYS A 251 6.34 -12.16 -0.19
CA LYS A 251 7.13 -13.13 0.58
C LYS A 251 8.14 -13.86 -0.30
N ARG A 252 7.73 -14.29 -1.49
CA ARG A 252 8.62 -14.91 -2.49
C ARG A 252 9.69 -13.94 -2.98
N MET A 253 9.34 -12.66 -3.18
CA MET A 253 10.28 -11.64 -3.61
C MET A 253 11.36 -11.38 -2.56
N ILE A 254 11.00 -11.16 -1.29
CA ILE A 254 11.99 -10.92 -0.23
C ILE A 254 12.86 -12.16 0.03
N ASP A 255 12.31 -13.37 -0.12
CA ASP A 255 13.09 -14.62 -0.08
C ASP A 255 14.16 -14.67 -1.18
N LYS A 256 13.79 -14.35 -2.43
CA LYS A 256 14.75 -14.24 -3.54
C LYS A 256 15.82 -13.20 -3.27
N ILE A 257 15.43 -12.00 -2.83
CA ILE A 257 16.37 -10.92 -2.49
C ILE A 257 17.35 -11.39 -1.42
N ASN A 258 16.85 -11.97 -0.33
CA ASN A 258 17.68 -12.44 0.78
C ASN A 258 18.65 -13.56 0.35
N LYS A 259 18.21 -14.50 -0.49
CA LYS A 259 19.10 -15.52 -1.07
C LYS A 259 20.17 -14.89 -1.95
N THR A 260 19.79 -14.00 -2.87
CA THR A 260 20.74 -13.26 -3.70
C THR A 260 21.76 -12.52 -2.84
N LEU A 261 21.28 -11.82 -1.79
CA LEU A 261 22.11 -11.05 -0.87
C LEU A 261 23.09 -11.89 -0.04
N LYS A 262 22.79 -13.18 0.18
CA LYS A 262 23.69 -14.10 0.91
C LYS A 262 24.66 -14.86 0.01
N THR A 263 24.29 -15.08 -1.25
CA THR A 263 25.07 -15.93 -2.17
C THR A 263 26.15 -15.16 -2.91
N TYR A 264 25.87 -13.91 -3.31
CA TYR A 264 26.75 -13.17 -4.21
C TYR A 264 27.49 -12.03 -3.49
N ARG A 265 28.60 -11.57 -4.06
CA ARG A 265 29.23 -10.31 -3.66
C ARG A 265 28.54 -9.15 -4.37
N PHE A 266 28.27 -8.06 -3.66
CA PHE A 266 27.70 -6.84 -4.25
C PHE A 266 28.79 -5.82 -4.48
N PHE A 267 28.72 -5.20 -5.65
CA PHE A 267 29.50 -4.02 -5.95
C PHE A 267 28.62 -2.81 -5.65
N TYR A 268 29.13 -1.95 -4.78
CA TYR A 268 28.51 -0.70 -4.39
C TYR A 268 29.53 0.41 -4.67
N SER A 269 29.04 1.53 -5.22
CA SER A 269 29.84 2.71 -5.57
C SER A 269 29.54 3.85 -4.62
#